data_AF-A0A1H1MEX3-F1
#
_entry.id   AF-A0A1H1MEX3-F1
#
_cell.length_a   1.000
_cell.length_b   1.000
_cell.length_c   1.000
_cell.angle_alpha   90.00
_cell.angle_beta   90.00
_cell.angle_gamma   90.00
#
_symmetry.space_group_name_H-M   'P 1'
#
loop_
_entity.id
_entity.type
_entity.pdbx_description
1 polymer ?
#
loop_
_entity_poly.entity_id
_entity_poly.type
_entity_poly.pdbx_seq_one_letter_code
_entity_poly.pdbx_strand_id
1 'polypeptide(L)'
;MKKFSLIICLLLISSFGYSQSKKMLKFKKEYTTLEYLVKTKTDSLNYLTTQKINKLSYKAKTELSELEEKYGSSNLKIMLYHNKYNKEVSKVNSKYEIEIAETQGEHQLAMSKIQFKFETEVAKLQLKYEIY
;
A
#
# COMPACT_ATOMS: atom_id res chain seq x y z
N MET A 1 3.40 -0.84 13.10
CA MET A 1 2.38 -0.86 12.03
C MET A 1 1.00 -0.81 12.69
N LYS A 2 0.37 0.36 12.73
CA LYS A 2 -0.95 0.51 13.34
C LYS A 2 -1.97 -0.13 12.39
N LYS A 3 -2.68 -1.14 12.90
CA LYS A 3 -3.81 -1.78 12.23
C LYS A 3 -4.81 -0.68 11.88
N PHE A 4 -5.07 -0.44 10.60
CA PHE A 4 -6.20 0.39 10.19
C PHE A 4 -7.45 -0.27 10.77
N SER A 5 -8.03 0.38 11.78
CA SER A 5 -9.23 -0.04 12.45
C SER A 5 -10.38 0.03 11.44
N LEU A 6 -10.60 -1.06 10.73
CA LEU A 6 -11.71 -1.28 9.82
C LEU A 6 -12.96 -1.60 10.66
N ILE A 7 -13.33 -0.68 11.54
CA ILE A 7 -14.55 -0.71 12.33
C ILE A 7 -14.91 0.76 12.57
N ILE A 8 -15.94 1.23 11.87
CA ILE A 8 -17.05 2.10 12.32
C ILE A 8 -17.84 2.45 11.04
N CYS A 9 -18.71 1.53 10.62
CA CYS A 9 -19.93 1.88 9.88
C CYS A 9 -20.95 0.72 9.77
N LEU A 10 -20.77 -0.39 10.51
CA LEU A 10 -21.60 -1.60 10.36
C LEU A 10 -22.37 -2.02 11.63
N LEU A 11 -22.45 -1.17 12.66
CA LEU A 11 -23.16 -1.49 13.91
C LEU A 11 -24.60 -0.93 14.01
N LEU A 12 -25.23 -0.50 12.92
CA LEU A 12 -26.61 0.02 12.97
C LEU A 12 -27.69 -0.84 12.30
N ILE A 13 -27.39 -2.05 11.80
CA ILE A 13 -28.38 -2.84 11.02
C ILE A 13 -28.70 -4.21 11.65
N SER A 14 -28.17 -4.58 12.81
CA SER A 14 -28.37 -5.92 13.39
C SER A 14 -29.57 -6.07 14.36
N SER A 15 -30.38 -5.04 14.56
CA SER A 15 -31.64 -5.18 15.31
C SER A 15 -32.77 -4.58 14.50
N PHE A 16 -33.50 -5.42 13.75
CA PHE A 16 -34.95 -5.36 13.60
C PHE A 16 -35.37 -6.39 12.54
N GLY A 17 -36.18 -7.36 12.95
CA GLY A 17 -36.93 -8.21 12.01
C GLY A 17 -37.90 -7.32 11.22
N TYR A 18 -37.47 -6.88 10.05
CA TYR A 18 -38.29 -6.09 9.13
C TYR A 18 -38.18 -6.71 7.74
N SER A 19 -39.34 -6.93 7.13
CA SER A 19 -39.46 -7.10 5.68
C SER A 19 -38.62 -6.01 5.01
N GLN A 20 -37.48 -6.38 4.44
CA GLN A 20 -36.57 -5.41 3.86
C GLN A 20 -37.28 -4.75 2.69
N SER A 21 -37.43 -3.42 2.76
CA SER A 21 -38.02 -2.68 1.65
C SER A 21 -37.22 -2.93 0.36
N LYS A 22 -37.89 -2.91 -0.79
CA LYS A 22 -37.22 -3.04 -2.11
C LYS A 22 -36.06 -2.04 -2.27
N LYS A 23 -36.17 -0.86 -1.65
CA LYS A 23 -35.10 0.15 -1.58
C LYS A 23 -33.88 -0.36 -0.80
N MET A 24 -34.09 -0.92 0.40
CA MET A 24 -33.00 -1.47 1.23
C MET A 24 -32.29 -2.65 0.56
N LEU A 25 -33.03 -3.54 -0.11
CA LEU A 25 -32.40 -4.65 -0.84
C LEU A 25 -31.51 -4.16 -1.99
N LYS A 26 -31.97 -3.15 -2.74
CA LYS A 26 -31.17 -2.52 -3.80
C LYS A 26 -29.95 -1.81 -3.25
N PHE A 27 -30.10 -1.06 -2.15
CA PHE A 27 -29.00 -0.42 -1.44
C PHE A 27 -27.92 -1.44 -1.07
N LYS A 28 -28.30 -2.54 -0.39
CA LYS A 28 -27.35 -3.59 0.00
C LYS A 28 -26.59 -4.15 -1.18
N LYS A 29 -27.27 -4.44 -2.29
CA LYS A 29 -26.62 -4.97 -3.50
C LYS A 29 -25.59 -4.00 -4.08
N GLU A 30 -25.94 -2.72 -4.22
CA GLU A 30 -25.03 -1.70 -4.74
C GLU A 30 -23.87 -1.43 -3.77
N TYR A 31 -24.14 -1.39 -2.46
CA TYR A 31 -23.13 -1.23 -1.41
C TYR A 31 -22.12 -2.38 -1.41
N THR A 32 -22.58 -3.64 -1.45
CA THR A 32 -21.69 -4.81 -1.54
C THR A 32 -20.86 -4.80 -2.83
N THR A 33 -21.43 -4.32 -3.94
CA THR A 33 -20.69 -4.15 -5.20
C THR A 33 -19.58 -3.10 -5.02
N LEU A 34 -19.88 -2.00 -4.35
CA LEU A 34 -18.91 -0.95 -4.06
C LEU A 34 -17.78 -1.45 -3.14
N GLU A 35 -18.10 -2.20 -2.08
CA GLU A 35 -17.11 -2.84 -1.21
C GLU A 35 -16.18 -3.78 -1.98
N TYR A 36 -16.74 -4.61 -2.86
CA TYR A 36 -15.95 -5.52 -3.69
C TYR A 36 -14.99 -4.76 -4.61
N LEU A 37 -15.44 -3.67 -5.24
CA LEU A 37 -14.61 -2.84 -6.10
C LEU A 37 -13.46 -2.17 -5.34
N VAL A 38 -13.72 -1.67 -4.13
CA VAL A 38 -12.70 -1.07 -3.26
C VAL A 38 -11.68 -2.11 -2.82
N LYS A 39 -12.14 -3.30 -2.41
CA LYS A 39 -11.25 -4.42 -2.06
C LYS A 39 -10.34 -4.78 -3.24
N THR A 40 -10.90 -4.95 -4.43
CA THR A 40 -10.15 -5.30 -5.64
C THR A 40 -9.09 -4.25 -5.99
N LYS A 41 -9.45 -2.96 -5.90
CA LYS A 41 -8.50 -1.85 -6.14
C LYS A 41 -7.40 -1.81 -5.09
N THR A 42 -7.74 -2.05 -3.83
CA THR A 42 -6.80 -2.11 -2.70
C THR A 42 -5.81 -3.25 -2.88
N ASP A 43 -6.29 -4.45 -3.20
CA ASP A 43 -5.46 -5.63 -3.42
C ASP A 43 -4.52 -5.44 -4.62
N SER A 44 -5.03 -4.87 -5.72
CA SER A 44 -4.22 -4.53 -6.88
C SER A 44 -3.13 -3.51 -6.55
N LEU A 45 -3.47 -2.45 -5.82
CA LEU A 45 -2.52 -1.42 -5.40
C LEU A 45 -1.44 -2.02 -4.48
N ASN A 46 -1.82 -2.85 -3.51
CA ASN A 46 -0.91 -3.56 -2.61
C ASN A 46 0.06 -4.47 -3.38
N TYR A 47 -0.47 -5.23 -4.34
CA TYR A 47 0.33 -6.11 -5.18
C TYR A 47 1.36 -5.32 -5.99
N LEU A 48 0.94 -4.27 -6.70
CA LEU A 48 1.83 -3.44 -7.51
C LEU A 48 2.90 -2.76 -6.66
N THR A 49 2.54 -2.29 -5.47
CA THR A 49 3.47 -1.64 -4.54
C THR A 49 4.52 -2.63 -4.04
N THR A 50 4.09 -3.83 -3.64
CA THR A 50 4.99 -4.92 -3.23
C THR A 50 5.97 -5.27 -4.34
N GLN A 51 5.50 -5.40 -5.58
CA GLN A 51 6.36 -5.71 -6.73
C GLN A 51 7.40 -4.62 -6.99
N LYS A 52 7.02 -3.33 -6.88
CA LYS A 52 7.97 -2.21 -6.99
C LYS A 52 9.04 -2.27 -5.90
N ILE A 53 8.64 -2.43 -4.63
CA ILE A 53 9.57 -2.49 -3.50
C ILE A 53 10.52 -3.69 -3.65
N ASN A 54 10.01 -4.87 -4.00
CA ASN A 54 10.85 -6.06 -4.21
C ASN A 54 11.90 -5.83 -5.32
N LYS A 55 11.50 -5.15 -6.40
CA LYS A 55 12.43 -4.80 -7.49
C LYS A 55 13.51 -3.82 -7.02
N LEU A 56 13.16 -2.84 -6.19
CA LEU A 56 14.13 -1.91 -5.59
C LEU A 56 15.10 -2.64 -4.66
N SER A 57 14.59 -3.49 -3.77
CA SER A 57 15.41 -4.31 -2.86
C SER A 57 16.36 -5.23 -3.63
N TYR A 58 15.90 -5.83 -4.73
CA TYR A 58 16.76 -6.66 -5.58
C TYR A 58 17.88 -5.83 -6.20
N LYS A 59 17.57 -4.66 -6.77
CA LYS A 59 18.59 -3.77 -7.34
C LYS A 59 19.60 -3.31 -6.30
N ALA A 60 19.15 -2.95 -5.09
CA ALA A 60 20.04 -2.59 -3.99
C ALA A 60 21.03 -3.72 -3.67
N LYS A 61 20.52 -4.96 -3.54
CA LYS A 61 21.36 -6.13 -3.30
C LYS A 61 22.37 -6.35 -4.41
N THR A 62 21.95 -6.23 -5.67
CA THR A 62 22.86 -6.38 -6.82
C THR A 62 23.95 -5.33 -6.81
N GLU A 63 23.62 -4.04 -6.67
CA GLU A 63 24.62 -2.96 -6.62
C GLU A 63 25.60 -3.14 -5.44
N LEU A 64 25.12 -3.62 -4.28
CA LEU A 64 25.99 -3.93 -3.14
C LEU A 64 26.94 -5.10 -3.42
N SER A 65 26.46 -6.18 -4.02
CA SER A 65 27.32 -7.31 -4.40
C SER A 65 28.38 -6.91 -5.44
N GLU A 66 28.04 -6.05 -6.40
CA GLU A 66 29.01 -5.51 -7.36
C GLU A 66 30.10 -4.66 -6.67
N LEU A 67 29.74 -3.88 -5.64
CA LEU A 67 30.71 -3.14 -4.83
C LEU A 67 31.62 -4.09 -4.05
N GLU A 68 31.07 -5.15 -3.47
CA GLU A 68 31.83 -6.19 -2.77
C GLU A 68 32.82 -6.88 -3.72
N GLU A 69 32.42 -7.26 -4.93
CA GLU A 69 33.32 -7.85 -5.91
C GLU A 69 34.44 -6.88 -6.33
N LYS A 70 34.09 -5.60 -6.53
CA LYS A 70 35.04 -4.57 -6.99
C LYS A 70 36.11 -4.24 -5.96
N TYR A 71 35.72 -4.11 -4.69
CA TYR A 71 36.59 -3.62 -3.61
C TYR A 71 37.05 -4.71 -2.64
N GLY A 72 36.34 -5.83 -2.55
CA GLY A 72 36.55 -6.93 -1.61
C GLY A 72 37.39 -8.10 -2.14
N SER A 73 37.81 -8.08 -3.41
CA SER A 73 38.45 -9.26 -4.03
C SER A 73 39.86 -9.62 -3.53
N SER A 74 40.47 -8.81 -2.64
CA SER A 74 41.71 -9.18 -1.94
C SER A 74 41.90 -8.39 -0.63
N ASN A 75 42.62 -8.96 0.34
CA ASN A 75 42.95 -8.29 1.61
C ASN A 75 43.64 -6.92 1.41
N LEU A 76 44.48 -6.81 0.38
CA LEU A 76 45.19 -5.57 0.05
C LEU A 76 44.24 -4.49 -0.48
N LYS A 77 43.27 -4.87 -1.33
CA LYS A 77 42.23 -3.96 -1.84
C LYS A 77 41.29 -3.53 -0.73
N ILE A 78 40.89 -4.44 0.16
CA ILE A 78 40.03 -4.13 1.31
C ILE A 78 40.70 -3.05 2.16
N MET A 79 41.99 -3.19 2.47
CA MET A 79 42.72 -2.23 3.28
C MET A 79 42.89 -0.86 2.58
N LEU A 80 43.19 -0.86 1.28
CA LEU A 80 43.37 0.38 0.49
C LEU A 80 42.07 1.12 0.20
N TYR A 81 40.96 0.39 0.01
CA TYR A 81 39.69 0.96 -0.42
C TYR A 81 38.63 0.98 0.66
N HIS A 82 38.93 0.61 1.91
CA HIS A 82 37.96 0.51 3.00
C HIS A 82 37.03 1.73 3.10
N ASN A 83 37.61 2.93 3.19
CA ASN A 83 36.84 4.17 3.31
C ASN A 83 36.02 4.47 2.04
N LYS A 84 36.56 4.14 0.86
CA LYS A 84 35.86 4.34 -0.41
C LYS A 84 34.68 3.38 -0.54
N TYR A 85 34.88 2.11 -0.21
CA TYR A 85 33.84 1.08 -0.18
C TYR A 85 32.69 1.47 0.76
N ASN A 86 33.00 1.81 2.02
CA ASN A 86 31.98 2.19 3.01
C ASN A 86 31.16 3.41 2.54
N LYS A 87 31.81 4.40 1.91
CA LYS A 87 31.14 5.57 1.36
C LYS A 87 30.18 5.20 0.21
N GLU A 88 30.59 4.33 -0.70
CA GLU A 88 29.72 3.89 -1.80
C GLU A 88 28.57 3.01 -1.31
N VAL A 89 28.81 2.11 -0.35
CA VAL A 89 27.75 1.32 0.30
C VAL A 89 26.71 2.23 0.96
N SER A 90 27.16 3.24 1.71
CA SER A 90 26.26 4.20 2.36
C SER A 90 25.41 4.97 1.34
N LYS A 91 25.98 5.36 0.20
CA LYS A 91 25.23 6.01 -0.89
C LYS A 91 24.19 5.09 -1.52
N VAL A 92 24.55 3.83 -1.81
CA VAL A 92 23.62 2.84 -2.39
C VAL A 92 22.46 2.60 -1.43
N ASN A 93 22.74 2.39 -0.14
CA ASN A 93 21.71 2.23 0.87
C ASN A 93 20.79 3.46 0.93
N SER A 94 21.35 4.66 1.05
CA SER A 94 20.57 5.90 1.14
C SER A 94 19.67 6.11 -0.09
N LYS A 95 20.20 5.86 -1.30
CA LYS A 95 19.44 5.95 -2.55
C LYS A 95 18.21 5.05 -2.53
N TYR A 96 18.37 3.77 -2.20
CA TYR A 96 17.25 2.83 -2.22
C TYR A 96 16.29 2.99 -1.04
N GLU A 97 16.77 3.44 0.13
CA GLU A 97 15.91 3.82 1.25
C GLU A 97 14.96 4.96 0.86
N ILE A 98 15.46 5.98 0.16
CA ILE A 98 14.66 7.10 -0.34
C ILE A 98 13.64 6.61 -1.38
N GLU A 99 14.06 5.86 -2.39
CA GLU A 99 13.16 5.35 -3.44
C GLU A 99 12.05 4.45 -2.87
N ILE A 100 12.36 3.64 -1.85
CA ILE A 100 11.38 2.80 -1.15
C ILE A 100 10.41 3.68 -0.34
N ALA A 101 10.91 4.68 0.38
CA ALA A 101 10.08 5.59 1.16
C ALA A 101 9.11 6.39 0.26
N GLU A 102 9.59 6.87 -0.89
CA GLU A 102 8.75 7.54 -1.90
C GLU A 102 7.66 6.60 -2.42
N THR A 103 8.01 5.37 -2.78
CA THR A 103 7.04 4.35 -3.23
C THR A 103 5.97 4.08 -2.15
N GLN A 104 6.37 4.03 -0.88
CA GLN A 104 5.43 3.88 0.24
C GLN A 104 4.54 5.12 0.43
N GLY A 105 5.08 6.32 0.23
CA GLY A 105 4.31 7.56 0.28
C GLY A 105 3.26 7.65 -0.82
N GLU A 106 3.63 7.31 -2.06
CA GLU A 106 2.68 7.21 -3.19
C GLU A 106 1.55 6.21 -2.90
N HIS A 107 1.90 5.06 -2.32
CA HIS A 107 0.94 4.04 -1.92
C HIS A 107 -0.07 4.57 -0.89
N GLN A 108 0.40 5.24 0.17
CA GLN A 108 -0.46 5.83 1.19
C GLN A 108 -1.43 6.86 0.59
N LEU A 109 -0.93 7.75 -0.27
CA LEU A 109 -1.77 8.74 -0.95
C LEU A 109 -2.83 8.09 -1.84
N ALA A 110 -2.46 7.04 -2.58
CA ALA A 110 -3.39 6.30 -3.40
C ALA A 110 -4.47 5.59 -2.55
N MET A 111 -4.09 5.02 -1.40
CA MET A 111 -5.02 4.39 -0.47
C MET A 111 -6.04 5.40 0.08
N SER A 112 -5.58 6.58 0.50
CA SER A 112 -6.48 7.66 0.95
C SER A 112 -7.46 8.08 -0.14
N LYS A 113 -7.03 8.15 -1.40
CA LYS A 113 -7.92 8.45 -2.53
C LYS A 113 -8.97 7.37 -2.78
N ILE A 114 -8.61 6.09 -2.61
CA ILE A 114 -9.57 4.97 -2.73
C ILE A 114 -10.62 5.08 -1.61
N GLN A 115 -10.18 5.29 -0.37
CA GLN A 115 -11.07 5.40 0.78
C GLN A 115 -12.02 6.61 0.66
N PHE A 116 -11.50 7.78 0.30
CA PHE A 116 -12.33 8.97 0.12
C PHE A 116 -13.40 8.78 -0.96
N LYS A 117 -13.05 8.13 -2.08
CA LYS A 117 -14.03 7.79 -3.12
C LYS A 117 -15.08 6.81 -2.62
N PHE A 118 -14.70 5.81 -1.84
CA PHE A 118 -15.64 4.87 -1.23
C PHE A 118 -16.67 5.60 -0.37
N GLU A 119 -16.21 6.41 0.59
CA GLU A 119 -17.07 7.18 1.49
C GLU A 119 -18.00 8.12 0.73
N THR A 120 -17.49 8.79 -0.30
CA THR A 120 -18.28 9.67 -1.16
C THR A 120 -19.40 8.89 -1.87
N GLU A 121 -19.10 7.71 -2.42
CA GLU A 121 -20.11 6.90 -3.11
C GLU A 121 -21.11 6.27 -2.14
N VAL A 122 -20.68 5.89 -0.93
CA VAL A 122 -21.59 5.44 0.14
C VAL A 122 -22.57 6.54 0.52
N ALA A 123 -22.10 7.78 0.71
CA ALA A 123 -22.97 8.91 1.03
C ALA A 123 -24.00 9.19 -0.09
N LYS A 124 -23.57 9.13 -1.36
CA LYS A 124 -24.49 9.23 -2.51
C LYS A 124 -25.51 8.10 -2.52
N LEU A 125 -25.09 6.89 -2.20
CA LEU A 125 -25.94 5.70 -2.19
C LEU A 125 -26.99 5.78 -1.08
N GLN A 126 -26.60 6.26 0.10
CA GLN A 126 -27.49 6.56 1.23
C GLN A 126 -28.57 7.55 0.83
N LEU A 127 -28.18 8.69 0.22
CA LEU A 127 -29.13 9.69 -0.28
C LEU A 127 -30.08 9.13 -1.34
N LYS A 128 -29.55 8.37 -2.32
CA LYS A 128 -30.34 7.76 -3.40
C LYS A 128 -31.45 6.84 -2.89
N TYR A 129 -31.20 6.13 -1.79
CA TYR A 129 -32.13 5.18 -1.21
C TYR A 129 -32.84 5.68 0.05
N GLU A 130 -32.59 6.94 0.44
CA GLU A 130 -33.14 7.58 1.64
C GLU A 130 -32.83 6.76 2.92
N ILE A 131 -31.60 6.24 3.01
CA ILE A 131 -31.11 5.49 4.17
C ILE A 131 -30.14 6.39 4.93
N TYR A 132 -30.50 6.73 6.17
CA TYR A 132 -29.74 7.61 7.06
C TYR A 132 -29.17 6.83 8.23
#